data_AF-A0A7J5JA45-F1
#
_entry.id   AF-A0A7J5JA45-F1
#
_cell.length_a   1.000
_cell.length_b   1.000
_cell.length_c   1.000
_cell.angle_alpha   90.00
_cell.angle_beta   90.00
_cell.angle_gamma   90.00
#
_symmetry.space_group_name_H-M   'P 1'
#
loop_
_entity.id
_entity.type
_entity.pdbx_description
1 polymer ?
#
loop_
_entity_poly.entity_id
_entity_poly.type
_entity_poly.pdbx_seq_one_letter_code
_entity_poly.pdbx_strand_id
1 'polypeptide(L)'
;PYTNIEVNNTDMPVDLLAAIDNIPNAETVVYNQIVFLPNQKRELALLDKKKNRHASIPNPSNQMAVEDIKRVQEVIARESKQLVYTHFNLIVAVPADTDLQKCTNHLENAFGRMGIHISKRAYNQLELFVNSFPGNCYGMNEDYDRFLTLGDAAMCLMYKEHIQHSEETPLKIYYTDRQGVPVAIDITGKEGKNKLTDNSNFFCLGPSGSGKSFHMNSVVRQLYEQGTDVVMVDTGNSYEGLCEYLGGKYISYTEERPITMNPFRINRAEMNVEKTGFLKNLVLLIWKGSQGTVTKTEDRLIEQVITEYYDTYFNGFDGFTPLQREDLRKGLLIDDRNHAEKQDEDEGERTGRIERMIDEMERRRKELKVEELSFNSFYEFSVQRIPDICAENHISGIDISTYRYMMKDFYRGGNHEKTLNENMDSSLFDETFIVFEIDSIKDDPLLFPLVTLIIMDVFLQKMRIKKNRKVLVIEEAWKAIASPLMAEYI
;
A
#
# COMPACT_ATOMS: atom_id res chain seq x y z
N PRO A 1 -12.39 25.54 1.24
CA PRO A 1 -13.10 26.03 2.45
C PRO A 1 -14.14 24.98 2.85
N TYR A 2 -14.42 24.81 4.14
CA TYR A 2 -15.37 23.85 4.66
C TYR A 2 -16.03 24.41 5.93
N THR A 3 -17.16 23.84 6.32
CA THR A 3 -17.76 23.99 7.65
C THR A 3 -17.76 22.62 8.34
N ASN A 4 -17.96 22.57 9.66
CA ASN A 4 -18.11 21.32 10.38
C ASN A 4 -19.59 21.02 10.66
N ILE A 5 -19.92 19.74 10.68
CA ILE A 5 -21.13 19.20 11.28
C ILE A 5 -20.74 18.18 12.34
N GLU A 6 -21.55 18.06 13.39
CA GLU A 6 -21.39 16.99 14.37
C GLU A 6 -22.23 15.78 13.94
N VAL A 7 -21.58 14.63 13.78
CA VAL A 7 -22.22 13.34 13.54
C VAL A 7 -21.71 12.37 14.61
N ASN A 8 -22.61 11.83 15.44
CA ASN A 8 -22.27 10.90 16.53
C ASN A 8 -21.11 11.42 17.43
N ASN A 9 -21.21 12.67 17.91
CA ASN A 9 -20.19 13.35 18.72
C ASN A 9 -18.81 13.50 18.04
N THR A 10 -18.75 13.41 16.71
CA THR A 10 -17.52 13.62 15.92
C THR A 10 -17.74 14.76 14.95
N ASP A 11 -16.80 15.72 14.93
CA ASP A 11 -16.78 16.79 13.94
C ASP A 11 -16.37 16.24 12.57
N MET A 12 -17.22 16.43 11.57
CA MET A 12 -16.96 16.06 10.19
C MET A 12 -16.97 17.30 9.29
N PRO A 13 -15.94 17.49 8.44
CA PRO A 13 -15.92 18.58 7.49
C PRO A 13 -16.94 18.32 6.36
N VAL A 14 -17.71 19.36 6.02
CA VAL A 14 -18.63 19.40 4.89
C VAL A 14 -18.43 20.69 4.09
N ASP A 15 -18.91 20.69 2.86
CA ASP A 15 -18.89 21.87 2.00
C ASP A 15 -19.61 23.06 2.68
N LEU A 16 -19.15 24.28 2.41
CA LEU A 16 -19.78 25.50 2.95
C LEU A 16 -21.27 25.59 2.61
N LEU A 17 -21.67 25.00 1.48
CA LEU A 17 -23.04 25.02 0.98
C LEU A 17 -23.86 23.78 1.34
N ALA A 18 -23.32 22.83 2.13
CA ALA A 18 -24.03 21.62 2.55
C ALA A 18 -25.36 21.91 3.29
N ALA A 19 -25.51 23.09 3.90
CA ALA A 19 -26.74 23.51 4.56
C ALA A 19 -27.96 23.64 3.61
N ILE A 20 -27.71 23.77 2.30
CA ILE A 20 -28.74 23.84 1.25
C ILE A 20 -29.49 22.51 1.11
N ASP A 21 -28.86 21.38 1.44
CA ASP A 21 -29.47 20.04 1.32
C ASP A 21 -30.60 19.81 2.32
N ASN A 22 -30.59 20.57 3.41
CA ASN A 22 -31.50 20.40 4.53
C ASN A 22 -32.47 21.56 4.69
N ILE A 23 -32.84 22.24 3.59
CA ILE A 23 -33.84 23.30 3.61
C ILE A 23 -35.21 22.69 3.95
N PRO A 24 -35.87 23.13 5.04
CA PRO A 24 -37.16 22.56 5.45
C PRO A 24 -38.21 22.68 4.35
N ASN A 25 -38.96 21.60 4.09
CA ASN A 25 -40.06 21.54 3.11
C ASN A 25 -39.67 21.82 1.64
N ALA A 26 -38.39 21.91 1.30
CA ALA A 26 -37.95 22.06 -0.08
C ALA A 26 -38.20 20.77 -0.87
N GLU A 27 -38.92 20.88 -2.00
CA GLU A 27 -39.07 19.79 -2.98
C GLU A 27 -37.93 19.82 -4.01
N THR A 28 -37.46 21.02 -4.35
CA THR A 28 -36.37 21.20 -5.31
C THR A 28 -35.58 22.44 -4.93
N VAL A 29 -34.26 22.31 -5.01
CA VAL A 29 -33.35 23.43 -4.79
C VAL A 29 -32.43 23.55 -5.99
N VAL A 30 -32.38 24.73 -6.59
CA VAL A 30 -31.43 25.08 -7.64
C VAL A 30 -30.47 26.11 -7.08
N TYR A 31 -29.22 25.69 -6.88
CA TYR A 31 -28.13 26.61 -6.61
C TYR A 31 -27.42 26.96 -7.90
N ASN A 32 -27.36 28.25 -8.21
CA ASN A 32 -26.76 28.74 -9.44
C ASN A 32 -25.57 29.65 -9.11
N GLN A 33 -24.42 29.29 -9.68
CA GLN A 33 -23.15 30.00 -9.58
C GLN A 33 -22.73 30.43 -10.97
N ILE A 34 -22.69 31.73 -11.21
CA ILE A 34 -22.34 32.30 -12.51
C ILE A 34 -21.03 33.05 -12.38
N VAL A 35 -20.05 32.74 -13.23
CA VAL A 35 -18.75 33.41 -13.28
C VAL A 35 -18.51 33.96 -14.68
N PHE A 36 -18.39 35.28 -14.78
CA PHE A 36 -18.05 36.00 -16.00
C PHE A 36 -16.56 36.35 -15.98
N LEU A 37 -15.87 36.05 -17.08
CA LEU A 37 -14.46 36.35 -17.27
C LEU A 37 -14.31 37.68 -18.04
N PRO A 38 -14.01 38.80 -17.37
CA PRO A 38 -13.86 40.09 -18.04
C PRO A 38 -12.47 40.23 -18.68
N ASN A 39 -12.33 41.28 -19.49
CA ASN A 39 -11.02 41.70 -19.99
C ASN A 39 -10.17 42.25 -18.82
N GLN A 40 -9.15 41.51 -18.42
CA GLN A 40 -8.32 41.83 -17.25
C GLN A 40 -7.64 43.20 -17.35
N LYS A 41 -7.15 43.58 -18.54
CA LYS A 41 -6.49 44.89 -18.75
C LYS A 41 -7.46 46.04 -18.52
N ARG A 42 -8.71 45.89 -19.00
CA ARG A 42 -9.78 46.88 -18.80
C ARG A 42 -10.12 47.02 -17.32
N GLU A 43 -10.33 45.91 -16.61
CA GLU A 43 -10.71 45.94 -15.19
C GLU A 43 -9.60 46.52 -14.31
N LEU A 44 -8.34 46.18 -14.57
CA LEU A 44 -7.20 46.77 -13.87
C LEU A 44 -7.12 48.29 -14.08
N ALA A 45 -7.37 48.78 -15.30
CA ALA A 45 -7.41 50.21 -15.58
C ALA A 45 -8.58 50.91 -14.86
N LEU A 46 -9.73 50.25 -14.71
CA LEU A 46 -10.86 50.76 -13.92
C LEU A 46 -10.52 50.83 -12.43
N LEU A 47 -9.84 49.81 -11.89
CA LEU A 47 -9.35 49.81 -10.51
C LEU A 47 -8.32 50.92 -10.27
N ASP A 48 -7.40 51.15 -11.20
CA ASP A 48 -6.44 52.27 -11.11
C ASP A 48 -7.14 53.63 -11.13
N LYS A 49 -8.14 53.81 -12.02
CA LYS A 49 -8.94 55.03 -12.05
C LYS A 49 -9.69 55.24 -10.73
N LYS A 50 -10.27 54.18 -10.16
CA LYS A 50 -10.95 54.22 -8.86
C LYS A 50 -9.97 54.59 -7.74
N LYS A 51 -8.81 53.92 -7.66
CA LYS A 51 -7.73 54.20 -6.71
C LYS A 51 -7.28 55.65 -6.78
N ASN A 52 -6.98 56.17 -7.97
CA ASN A 52 -6.51 57.56 -8.15
C ASN A 52 -7.58 58.58 -7.72
N ARG A 53 -8.86 58.31 -8.01
CA ARG A 53 -9.97 59.14 -7.54
C ARG A 53 -10.05 59.17 -6.01
N HIS A 54 -9.97 58.03 -5.33
CA HIS A 54 -9.98 58.00 -3.86
C HIS A 54 -8.71 58.65 -3.26
N ALA A 55 -7.54 58.46 -3.89
CA ALA A 55 -6.30 59.09 -3.46
C ALA A 55 -6.35 60.63 -3.57
N SER A 56 -7.09 61.17 -4.54
CA SER A 56 -7.24 62.62 -4.74
C SER A 56 -8.08 63.34 -3.67
N ILE A 57 -8.85 62.61 -2.86
CA ILE A 57 -9.69 63.16 -1.78
C ILE A 57 -9.36 62.43 -0.47
N PRO A 58 -8.28 62.80 0.24
CA PRO A 58 -7.83 62.05 1.40
C PRO A 58 -8.80 62.15 2.58
N ASN A 59 -9.37 61.02 2.96
CA ASN A 59 -10.08 60.81 4.23
C ASN A 59 -9.86 59.35 4.67
N PRO A 60 -10.12 58.98 5.93
CA PRO A 60 -9.85 57.63 6.42
C PRO A 60 -10.48 56.52 5.57
N SER A 61 -11.73 56.69 5.14
CA SER A 61 -12.43 55.71 4.30
C SER A 61 -11.79 55.56 2.91
N ASN A 62 -11.38 56.67 2.29
CA ASN A 62 -10.71 56.68 0.99
C ASN A 62 -9.30 56.11 1.07
N GLN A 63 -8.57 56.33 2.17
CA GLN A 63 -7.26 55.72 2.41
C GLN A 63 -7.38 54.20 2.48
N MET A 64 -8.35 53.68 3.25
CA MET A 64 -8.65 52.24 3.30
C MET A 64 -8.96 51.68 1.91
N ALA A 65 -9.83 52.35 1.14
CA ALA A 65 -10.14 51.90 -0.23
C ALA A 65 -8.92 51.88 -1.16
N VAL A 66 -7.99 52.85 -1.03
CA VAL A 66 -6.74 52.86 -1.79
C VAL A 66 -5.84 51.69 -1.38
N GLU A 67 -5.71 51.42 -0.08
CA GLU A 67 -4.93 50.30 0.45
C GLU A 67 -5.50 48.94 0.01
N ASP A 68 -6.82 48.77 0.05
CA ASP A 68 -7.50 47.55 -0.39
C ASP A 68 -7.30 47.29 -1.88
N ILE A 69 -7.45 48.32 -2.73
CA ILE A 69 -7.21 48.18 -4.17
C ILE A 69 -5.75 47.82 -4.44
N LYS A 70 -4.79 48.44 -3.74
CA LYS A 70 -3.36 48.08 -3.86
C LYS A 70 -3.11 46.63 -3.47
N ARG A 71 -3.71 46.16 -2.37
CA ARG A 71 -3.59 44.77 -1.92
C ARG A 71 -4.09 43.79 -2.97
N VAL A 72 -5.26 44.07 -3.57
CA VAL A 72 -5.80 43.24 -4.67
C VAL A 72 -4.87 43.27 -5.89
N GLN A 73 -4.37 44.44 -6.29
CA GLN A 73 -3.43 44.57 -7.42
C GLN A 73 -2.12 43.82 -7.18
N GLU A 74 -1.58 43.84 -5.95
CA GLU A 74 -0.38 43.10 -5.57
C GLU A 74 -0.60 41.60 -5.65
N VAL A 75 -1.72 41.08 -5.15
CA VAL A 75 -2.08 39.65 -5.25
C VAL A 75 -2.19 39.23 -6.71
N ILE A 76 -2.87 40.02 -7.55
CA ILE A 76 -2.98 39.76 -8.98
C ILE A 76 -1.60 39.70 -9.65
N ALA A 77 -0.72 40.66 -9.34
CA ALA A 77 0.59 40.75 -9.96
C ALA A 77 1.55 39.63 -9.49
N ARG A 78 1.51 39.26 -8.20
CA ARG A 78 2.41 38.25 -7.62
C ARG A 78 1.98 36.82 -7.92
N GLU A 79 0.68 36.55 -7.79
CA GLU A 79 0.15 35.19 -7.87
C GLU A 79 -0.56 34.90 -9.20
N SER A 80 -0.54 35.84 -10.15
CA SER A 80 -1.17 35.72 -11.48
C SER A 80 -2.67 35.40 -11.40
N LYS A 81 -3.37 35.96 -10.39
CA LYS A 81 -4.82 35.77 -10.20
C LYS A 81 -5.63 36.57 -11.21
N GLN A 82 -6.84 36.10 -11.50
CA GLN A 82 -7.79 36.79 -12.38
C GLN A 82 -8.90 37.46 -11.56
N LEU A 83 -9.34 38.62 -12.04
CA LEU A 83 -10.58 39.26 -11.63
C LEU A 83 -11.75 38.63 -12.38
N VAL A 84 -12.82 38.32 -11.67
CA VAL A 84 -14.05 37.76 -12.23
C VAL A 84 -15.26 38.50 -11.69
N TYR A 85 -16.28 38.65 -12.52
CA TYR A 85 -17.60 39.05 -12.04
C TYR A 85 -18.39 37.79 -11.70
N THR A 86 -19.01 37.73 -10.52
CA THR A 86 -19.73 36.54 -10.07
C THR A 86 -21.14 36.90 -9.60
N HIS A 87 -22.05 35.94 -9.71
CA HIS A 87 -23.39 35.97 -9.12
C HIS A 87 -23.71 34.63 -8.49
N PHE A 88 -24.44 34.65 -7.39
CA PHE A 88 -24.91 33.47 -6.68
C PHE A 88 -26.39 33.64 -6.36
N ASN A 89 -27.22 32.68 -6.74
CA ASN A 89 -28.62 32.66 -6.35
C ASN A 89 -29.13 31.26 -6.03
N LEU A 90 -30.19 31.23 -5.24
CA LEU A 90 -30.90 30.04 -4.83
C LEU A 90 -32.36 30.15 -5.27
N ILE A 91 -32.86 29.11 -5.92
CA ILE A 91 -34.29 28.94 -6.19
C ILE A 91 -34.74 27.74 -5.37
N VAL A 92 -35.69 27.95 -4.48
CA VAL A 92 -36.26 26.92 -3.61
C VAL A 92 -37.72 26.76 -3.99
N ALA A 93 -38.09 25.56 -4.44
CA ALA A 93 -39.48 25.18 -4.68
C ALA A 93 -40.02 24.44 -3.45
N VAL A 94 -41.21 24.82 -3.01
CA VAL A 94 -41.95 24.21 -1.89
C VAL A 94 -43.41 24.04 -2.28
N PRO A 95 -44.18 23.17 -1.60
CA PRO A 95 -45.62 23.08 -1.79
C PRO A 95 -46.32 24.43 -1.59
N ALA A 96 -47.39 24.69 -2.35
CA ALA A 96 -48.05 26.01 -2.40
C ALA A 96 -48.62 26.49 -1.06
N ASP A 97 -48.91 25.56 -0.15
CA ASP A 97 -49.44 25.80 1.21
C ASP A 97 -48.35 25.89 2.29
N THR A 98 -47.07 25.78 1.91
CA THR A 98 -45.95 25.83 2.84
C THR A 98 -45.72 27.24 3.37
N ASP A 99 -45.50 27.34 4.69
CA ASP A 99 -44.97 28.56 5.32
C ASP A 99 -43.50 28.79 4.89
N LEU A 100 -43.33 29.70 3.93
CA LEU A 100 -42.02 30.10 3.39
C LEU A 100 -41.07 30.66 4.46
N GLN A 101 -41.60 31.14 5.59
CA GLN A 101 -40.78 31.75 6.64
C GLN A 101 -39.80 30.75 7.24
N LYS A 102 -40.15 29.45 7.28
CA LYS A 102 -39.24 28.39 7.74
C LYS A 102 -38.03 28.25 6.83
N CYS A 103 -38.25 28.22 5.51
CA CYS A 103 -37.19 28.10 4.51
C CYS A 103 -36.28 29.34 4.53
N THR A 104 -36.88 30.54 4.54
CA THR A 104 -36.11 31.80 4.54
C THR A 104 -35.29 31.96 5.82
N ASN A 105 -35.86 31.66 6.99
CA ASN A 105 -35.14 31.74 8.26
C ASN A 105 -33.99 30.74 8.34
N HIS A 106 -34.18 29.51 7.84
CA HIS A 106 -33.11 28.51 7.78
C HIS A 106 -31.93 29.00 6.95
N LEU A 107 -32.20 29.49 5.73
CA LEU A 107 -31.17 30.01 4.83
C LEU A 107 -30.47 31.23 5.42
N GLU A 108 -31.21 32.18 5.98
CA GLU A 108 -30.63 33.37 6.61
C GLU A 108 -29.71 33.01 7.78
N ASN A 109 -30.11 32.04 8.61
CA ASN A 109 -29.28 31.59 9.73
C ASN A 109 -28.05 30.80 9.25
N ALA A 110 -28.17 30.02 8.18
CA ALA A 110 -27.06 29.26 7.62
C ALA A 110 -26.01 30.19 6.99
N PHE A 111 -26.44 31.09 6.09
CA PHE A 111 -25.54 32.04 5.43
C PHE A 111 -25.06 33.14 6.36
N GLY A 112 -25.91 33.58 7.30
CA GLY A 112 -25.53 34.57 8.32
C GLY A 112 -24.41 34.09 9.25
N ARG A 113 -24.35 32.79 9.57
CA ARG A 113 -23.21 32.19 10.31
C ARG A 113 -21.89 32.28 9.54
N MET A 114 -21.94 32.37 8.21
CA MET A 114 -20.78 32.59 7.35
C MET A 114 -20.49 34.08 7.08
N GLY A 115 -21.27 35.00 7.67
CA GLY A 115 -21.18 36.43 7.37
C GLY A 115 -21.76 36.81 5.99
N ILE A 116 -22.55 35.94 5.37
CA ILE A 116 -23.18 36.18 4.07
C ILE A 116 -24.61 36.67 4.30
N HIS A 117 -24.91 37.85 3.78
CA HIS A 117 -26.24 38.45 3.86
C HIS A 117 -27.02 38.20 2.57
N ILE A 118 -28.11 37.44 2.65
CA ILE A 118 -28.97 37.14 1.50
C ILE A 118 -29.80 38.36 1.13
N SER A 119 -29.78 38.74 -0.15
CA SER A 119 -30.66 39.79 -0.68
C SER A 119 -32.11 39.30 -0.78
N LYS A 120 -33.02 39.87 0.02
CA LYS A 120 -34.44 39.47 0.09
C LYS A 120 -35.36 40.26 -0.85
N ARG A 121 -34.86 41.36 -1.44
CA ARG A 121 -35.67 42.40 -2.10
C ARG A 121 -35.08 42.76 -3.46
N ALA A 122 -35.05 41.78 -4.34
CA ALA A 122 -34.70 42.01 -5.74
C ALA A 122 -36.03 42.28 -6.48
N TYR A 123 -36.21 43.44 -7.11
CA TYR A 123 -37.42 43.72 -7.90
C TYR A 123 -37.44 42.98 -9.26
N ASN A 124 -36.45 42.11 -9.48
CA ASN A 124 -36.18 41.39 -10.71
C ASN A 124 -36.25 39.86 -10.51
N GLN A 125 -37.07 39.34 -9.58
CA GLN A 125 -37.10 37.88 -9.31
C GLN A 125 -37.42 37.03 -10.54
N LEU A 126 -38.31 37.52 -11.42
CA LEU A 126 -38.63 36.84 -12.68
C LEU A 126 -37.42 36.79 -13.61
N GLU A 127 -36.66 37.88 -13.71
CA GLU A 127 -35.43 37.96 -14.50
C GLU A 127 -34.35 37.04 -13.92
N LEU A 128 -34.13 37.04 -12.59
CA LEU A 128 -33.21 36.11 -11.93
C LEU A 128 -33.60 34.65 -12.16
N PHE A 129 -34.89 34.33 -12.09
CA PHE A 129 -35.40 33.00 -12.38
C PHE A 129 -35.09 32.57 -13.83
N VAL A 130 -35.41 33.42 -14.81
CA VAL A 130 -35.14 33.15 -16.23
C VAL A 130 -33.64 33.06 -16.51
N ASN A 131 -32.83 33.91 -15.89
CA ASN A 131 -31.37 33.93 -16.03
C ASN A 131 -30.68 32.74 -15.35
N SER A 132 -31.38 32.01 -14.49
CA SER A 132 -30.89 30.77 -13.87
C SER A 132 -31.04 29.56 -14.79
N PHE A 133 -31.74 29.69 -15.91
CA PHE A 133 -31.81 28.62 -16.91
C PHE A 133 -30.48 28.48 -17.65
N PRO A 134 -30.07 27.25 -18.02
CA PRO A 134 -28.85 27.03 -18.78
C PRO A 134 -28.78 27.92 -20.03
N GLY A 135 -27.71 28.70 -20.15
CA GLY A 135 -27.46 29.60 -21.29
C GLY A 135 -28.03 31.02 -21.17
N ASN A 136 -28.90 31.30 -20.19
CA ASN A 136 -29.53 32.61 -20.03
C ASN A 136 -28.77 33.59 -19.12
N CYS A 137 -27.60 33.20 -18.60
CA CYS A 137 -26.85 34.00 -17.64
C CYS A 137 -26.44 35.39 -18.15
N TYR A 138 -26.38 35.60 -19.47
CA TYR A 138 -26.11 36.92 -20.08
C TYR A 138 -27.17 37.97 -19.78
N GLY A 139 -28.39 37.57 -19.41
CA GLY A 139 -29.42 38.48 -18.95
C GLY A 139 -29.16 39.06 -17.56
N MET A 140 -28.19 38.54 -16.79
CA MET A 140 -27.87 39.09 -15.47
C MET A 140 -27.37 40.52 -15.62
N ASN A 141 -27.94 41.48 -14.89
CA ASN A 141 -27.57 42.87 -15.04
C ASN A 141 -26.12 43.12 -14.56
N GLU A 142 -25.32 43.84 -15.36
CA GLU A 142 -23.90 44.06 -15.05
C GLU A 142 -23.69 44.92 -13.80
N ASP A 143 -24.64 45.81 -13.47
CA ASP A 143 -24.46 46.82 -12.44
C ASP A 143 -24.89 46.36 -11.04
N TYR A 144 -25.89 45.47 -10.94
CA TYR A 144 -26.47 45.09 -9.64
C TYR A 144 -26.63 43.59 -9.39
N ASP A 145 -26.65 42.74 -10.43
CA ASP A 145 -26.66 41.28 -10.22
C ASP A 145 -25.23 40.74 -10.08
N ARG A 146 -24.23 41.43 -10.61
CA ARG A 146 -22.84 40.96 -10.64
C ARG A 146 -21.99 41.74 -9.64
N PHE A 147 -21.02 41.08 -9.01
CA PHE A 147 -19.98 41.77 -8.24
C PHE A 147 -18.58 41.25 -8.61
N LEU A 148 -17.59 42.14 -8.52
CA LEU A 148 -16.21 41.85 -8.87
C LEU A 148 -15.46 41.22 -7.69
N THR A 149 -14.76 40.12 -7.93
CA THR A 149 -13.90 39.45 -6.94
C THR A 149 -12.72 38.75 -7.63
N LEU A 150 -11.85 38.08 -6.86
CA LEU A 150 -10.80 37.21 -7.38
C LEU A 150 -11.38 35.83 -7.73
N GLY A 151 -10.80 35.17 -8.75
CA GLY A 151 -11.23 33.85 -9.20
C GLY A 151 -11.33 32.80 -8.08
N ASP A 152 -10.32 32.72 -7.21
CA ASP A 152 -10.32 31.79 -6.08
C ASP A 152 -11.48 32.02 -5.11
N ALA A 153 -11.78 33.30 -4.82
CA ALA A 153 -12.88 33.67 -3.94
C ALA A 153 -14.24 33.34 -4.56
N ALA A 154 -14.38 33.50 -5.89
CA ALA A 154 -15.59 33.09 -6.60
C ALA A 154 -15.82 31.57 -6.52
N MET A 155 -14.75 30.76 -6.43
CA MET A 155 -14.82 29.30 -6.33
C MET A 155 -15.08 28.77 -4.92
N CYS A 156 -14.99 29.61 -3.89
CA CYS A 156 -15.20 29.19 -2.50
C CYS A 156 -16.62 28.69 -2.21
N LEU A 157 -17.62 29.13 -2.98
CA LEU A 157 -19.02 28.72 -2.86
C LEU A 157 -19.42 27.74 -3.96
N MET A 158 -18.50 26.94 -4.47
CA MET A 158 -18.87 25.83 -5.35
C MET A 158 -19.47 24.72 -4.50
N TYR A 159 -20.70 24.30 -4.79
CA TYR A 159 -21.33 23.18 -4.09
C TYR A 159 -20.70 21.86 -4.56
N LYS A 160 -20.11 21.11 -3.61
CA LYS A 160 -19.31 19.90 -3.87
C LYS A 160 -19.85 18.64 -3.20
N GLU A 161 -21.00 18.72 -2.54
CA GLU A 161 -21.59 17.54 -1.92
C GLU A 161 -22.17 16.62 -2.99
N HIS A 162 -22.05 15.32 -2.74
CA HIS A 162 -22.57 14.26 -3.58
C HIS A 162 -22.99 13.09 -2.70
N ILE A 163 -24.19 12.55 -2.94
CA ILE A 163 -24.69 11.41 -2.20
C ILE A 163 -23.86 10.18 -2.55
N GLN A 164 -23.27 9.53 -1.55
CA GLN A 164 -22.50 8.32 -1.78
C GLN A 164 -23.45 7.18 -2.14
N HIS A 165 -23.16 6.50 -3.25
CA HIS A 165 -23.90 5.34 -3.69
C HIS A 165 -23.04 4.09 -3.56
N SER A 166 -23.69 2.95 -3.32
CA SER A 166 -23.00 1.67 -3.31
C SER A 166 -22.35 1.41 -4.66
N GLU A 167 -21.13 0.89 -4.64
CA GLU A 167 -20.43 0.48 -5.85
C GLU A 167 -21.13 -0.71 -6.52
N GLU A 168 -21.11 -0.74 -7.85
CA GLU A 168 -21.50 -1.92 -8.64
C GLU A 168 -20.36 -2.95 -8.59
N THR A 169 -20.34 -3.77 -7.54
CA THR A 169 -19.27 -4.75 -7.27
C THR A 169 -19.81 -6.07 -6.71
N PRO A 170 -19.19 -7.22 -7.06
CA PRO A 170 -19.48 -8.51 -6.41
C PRO A 170 -18.88 -8.64 -5.01
N LEU A 171 -17.94 -7.77 -4.61
CA LEU A 171 -17.36 -7.72 -3.27
C LEU A 171 -17.82 -6.46 -2.55
N LYS A 172 -18.58 -6.62 -1.47
CA LYS A 172 -19.24 -5.51 -0.78
C LYS A 172 -18.74 -5.37 0.64
N ILE A 173 -17.92 -4.36 0.91
CA ILE A 173 -17.62 -3.94 2.27
C ILE A 173 -18.53 -2.77 2.61
N TYR A 174 -19.43 -2.98 3.57
CA TYR A 174 -20.38 -1.98 3.98
C TYR A 174 -19.74 -1.01 4.98
N TYR A 175 -19.81 0.25 4.60
CA TYR A 175 -19.60 1.40 5.46
C TYR A 175 -20.91 2.15 5.64
N THR A 176 -20.87 3.25 6.35
CA THR A 176 -22.02 4.12 6.56
C THR A 176 -21.65 5.50 6.08
N ASP A 177 -22.52 6.11 5.27
CA ASP A 177 -22.36 7.51 4.89
C ASP A 177 -22.63 8.46 6.08
N ARG A 178 -22.52 9.76 5.84
CA ARG A 178 -22.76 10.78 6.88
C ARG A 178 -24.21 10.82 7.38
N GLN A 179 -25.15 10.23 6.64
CA GLN A 179 -26.58 10.17 6.99
C GLN A 179 -26.97 8.89 7.72
N GLY A 180 -26.03 7.96 7.93
CA GLY A 180 -26.35 6.67 8.55
C GLY A 180 -26.77 5.59 7.54
N VAL A 181 -26.69 5.86 6.24
CA VAL A 181 -27.10 4.92 5.19
C VAL A 181 -25.94 3.97 4.85
N PRO A 182 -26.16 2.65 4.84
CA PRO A 182 -25.13 1.71 4.42
C PRO A 182 -24.72 1.91 2.96
N VAL A 183 -23.40 2.01 2.72
CA VAL A 183 -22.80 2.13 1.39
C VAL A 183 -21.80 0.99 1.20
N ALA A 184 -21.98 0.21 0.15
CA ALA A 184 -21.03 -0.84 -0.23
C ALA A 184 -19.86 -0.28 -1.03
N ILE A 185 -18.64 -0.66 -0.64
CA ILE A 185 -17.38 -0.25 -1.27
C ILE A 185 -16.56 -1.50 -1.59
N ASP A 186 -15.93 -1.55 -2.77
CA ASP A 186 -14.89 -2.51 -3.11
C ASP A 186 -13.52 -1.98 -2.68
N ILE A 187 -13.06 -2.41 -1.50
CA ILE A 187 -11.75 -2.01 -0.97
C ILE A 187 -10.56 -2.51 -1.83
N THR A 188 -10.80 -3.45 -2.75
CA THR A 188 -9.74 -3.96 -3.64
C THR A 188 -9.52 -3.06 -4.84
N GLY A 189 -10.53 -2.22 -5.21
CA GLY A 189 -10.55 -1.43 -6.44
C GLY A 189 -10.56 -2.24 -7.74
N LYS A 190 -10.68 -3.58 -7.65
CA LYS A 190 -10.41 -4.51 -8.76
C LYS A 190 -11.60 -5.38 -9.14
N GLU A 191 -12.58 -5.58 -8.26
CA GLU A 191 -13.76 -6.42 -8.56
C GLU A 191 -14.93 -5.62 -9.12
N GLY A 192 -15.04 -4.34 -8.73
CA GLY A 192 -16.07 -3.42 -9.21
C GLY A 192 -16.12 -3.22 -10.72
N LYS A 193 -17.25 -2.68 -11.20
CA LYS A 193 -17.46 -2.28 -12.60
C LYS A 193 -16.38 -1.31 -13.10
N ASN A 194 -15.99 -0.37 -12.23
CA ASN A 194 -14.86 0.52 -12.48
C ASN A 194 -13.61 -0.09 -11.83
N LYS A 195 -12.59 -0.38 -12.65
CA LYS A 195 -11.30 -0.90 -12.18
C LYS A 195 -10.40 0.28 -11.83
N LEU A 196 -10.25 0.55 -10.55
CA LEU A 196 -9.45 1.66 -10.02
C LEU A 196 -7.98 1.29 -9.80
N THR A 197 -7.69 -0.01 -9.63
CA THR A 197 -6.37 -0.53 -9.29
C THR A 197 -6.02 -1.77 -10.11
N ASP A 198 -4.73 -1.98 -10.34
CA ASP A 198 -4.20 -3.20 -11.00
C ASP A 198 -3.98 -4.34 -9.99
N ASN A 199 -3.75 -4.00 -8.73
CA ASN A 199 -3.56 -4.92 -7.61
C ASN A 199 -4.66 -4.74 -6.56
N SER A 200 -4.82 -5.75 -5.70
CA SER A 200 -5.84 -5.76 -4.64
C SER A 200 -5.24 -5.43 -3.27
N ASN A 201 -4.12 -4.69 -3.26
CA ASN A 201 -3.40 -4.37 -2.04
C ASN A 201 -4.09 -3.21 -1.32
N PHE A 202 -4.17 -3.29 0.01
CA PHE A 202 -4.85 -2.31 0.85
C PHE A 202 -3.98 -1.92 2.04
N PHE A 203 -3.88 -0.61 2.31
CA PHE A 203 -3.15 -0.06 3.46
C PHE A 203 -4.12 0.63 4.43
N CYS A 204 -4.11 0.20 5.70
CA CYS A 204 -4.81 0.87 6.78
C CYS A 204 -3.82 1.66 7.64
N LEU A 205 -3.88 3.00 7.59
CA LEU A 205 -2.94 3.89 8.28
C LEU A 205 -3.66 4.71 9.36
N GLY A 206 -3.02 4.86 10.51
CA GLY A 206 -3.54 5.66 11.62
C GLY A 206 -2.68 5.53 12.88
N PRO A 207 -2.69 6.52 13.78
CA PRO A 207 -1.94 6.45 15.04
C PRO A 207 -2.49 5.35 15.97
N SER A 208 -1.74 5.00 17.01
CA SER A 208 -2.26 4.10 18.05
C SER A 208 -3.54 4.68 18.69
N GLY A 209 -4.52 3.83 18.95
CA GLY A 209 -5.83 4.25 19.49
C GLY A 209 -6.80 4.86 18.47
N SER A 210 -6.46 5.01 17.18
CA SER A 210 -7.37 5.57 16.17
C SER A 210 -8.47 4.62 15.69
N GLY A 211 -8.55 3.40 16.24
CA GLY A 211 -9.53 2.40 15.84
C GLY A 211 -9.16 1.52 14.64
N LYS A 212 -7.87 1.41 14.27
CA LYS A 212 -7.42 0.56 13.14
C LYS A 212 -7.86 -0.91 13.29
N SER A 213 -7.55 -1.55 14.41
CA SER A 213 -7.89 -2.96 14.62
C SER A 213 -9.39 -3.18 14.75
N PHE A 214 -10.14 -2.18 15.24
CA PHE A 214 -11.62 -2.21 15.22
C PHE A 214 -12.17 -2.17 13.78
N HIS A 215 -11.63 -1.28 12.95
CA HIS A 215 -11.98 -1.20 11.53
C HIS A 215 -11.62 -2.50 10.80
N MET A 216 -10.39 -2.99 10.96
CA MET A 216 -9.92 -4.22 10.29
C MET A 216 -10.72 -5.44 10.71
N ASN A 217 -11.09 -5.59 11.99
CA ASN A 217 -12.01 -6.64 12.46
C ASN A 217 -13.34 -6.61 11.68
N SER A 218 -13.92 -5.43 11.47
CA SER A 218 -15.16 -5.28 10.69
C SER A 218 -14.95 -5.68 9.22
N VAL A 219 -13.84 -5.27 8.61
CA VAL A 219 -13.51 -5.59 7.22
C VAL A 219 -13.32 -7.09 7.03
N VAL A 220 -12.47 -7.74 7.83
CA VAL A 220 -12.17 -9.17 7.67
C VAL A 220 -13.38 -10.05 7.96
N ARG A 221 -14.23 -9.67 8.92
CA ARG A 221 -15.52 -10.35 9.15
C ARG A 221 -16.39 -10.33 7.89
N GLN A 222 -16.54 -9.15 7.27
CA GLN A 222 -17.35 -9.01 6.05
C GLN A 222 -16.75 -9.74 4.85
N LEU A 223 -15.41 -9.79 4.74
CA LEU A 223 -14.72 -10.59 3.73
C LEU A 223 -14.99 -12.08 3.92
N TYR A 224 -14.89 -12.57 5.16
CA TYR A 224 -15.16 -13.94 5.53
C TYR A 224 -16.61 -14.36 5.24
N GLU A 225 -17.59 -13.53 5.63
CA GLU A 225 -19.02 -13.72 5.32
C GLU A 225 -19.29 -13.83 3.81
N GLN A 226 -18.40 -13.26 2.98
CA GLN A 226 -18.45 -13.32 1.52
C GLN A 226 -17.55 -14.41 0.92
N GLY A 227 -17.19 -15.43 1.71
CA GLY A 227 -16.45 -16.61 1.25
C GLY A 227 -14.97 -16.38 0.97
N THR A 228 -14.37 -15.35 1.58
CA THR A 228 -12.93 -15.08 1.50
C THR A 228 -12.20 -15.81 2.63
N ASP A 229 -11.19 -16.60 2.27
CA ASP A 229 -10.28 -17.20 3.25
C ASP A 229 -9.41 -16.10 3.86
N VAL A 230 -9.40 -16.00 5.19
CA VAL A 230 -8.67 -14.97 5.93
C VAL A 230 -7.47 -15.59 6.65
N VAL A 231 -6.30 -15.01 6.44
CA VAL A 231 -5.10 -15.26 7.24
C VAL A 231 -4.64 -13.94 7.83
N MET A 232 -4.47 -13.91 9.15
CA MET A 232 -4.06 -12.71 9.89
C MET A 232 -2.75 -12.95 10.62
N VAL A 233 -1.89 -11.94 10.62
CA VAL A 233 -0.71 -11.84 11.49
C VAL A 233 -0.99 -10.71 12.47
N ASP A 234 -1.21 -11.08 13.73
CA ASP A 234 -1.61 -10.20 14.83
C ASP A 234 -0.42 -9.90 15.75
N THR A 235 -0.27 -8.64 16.13
CA THR A 235 0.76 -8.14 17.07
C THR A 235 0.07 -7.49 18.28
N GLY A 236 -0.89 -8.24 18.80
CA GLY A 236 -1.78 -7.92 19.91
C GLY A 236 -2.76 -9.10 20.05
N ASN A 237 -3.65 -9.08 21.04
CA ASN A 237 -4.73 -10.09 21.11
C ASN A 237 -6.03 -9.54 20.50
N SER A 238 -5.90 -8.80 19.39
CA SER A 238 -6.98 -7.97 18.84
C SER A 238 -8.01 -8.79 18.07
N TYR A 239 -7.63 -9.97 17.57
CA TYR A 239 -8.48 -10.81 16.72
C TYR A 239 -8.86 -12.15 17.34
N GLU A 240 -8.45 -12.43 18.58
CA GLU A 240 -8.77 -13.66 19.31
C GLU A 240 -10.29 -13.90 19.37
N GLY A 241 -11.05 -12.91 19.85
CA GLY A 241 -12.50 -13.03 19.98
C GLY A 241 -13.24 -13.21 18.65
N LEU A 242 -12.76 -12.59 17.56
CA LEU A 242 -13.34 -12.81 16.23
C LEU A 242 -13.01 -14.20 15.70
N CYS A 243 -11.78 -14.66 15.90
CA CYS A 243 -11.34 -15.99 15.49
C CYS A 243 -12.16 -17.08 16.19
N GLU A 244 -12.34 -16.98 17.50
CA GLU A 244 -13.17 -17.91 18.27
C GLU A 244 -14.63 -17.89 17.82
N TYR A 245 -15.19 -16.69 17.61
CA TYR A 245 -16.58 -16.54 17.16
C TYR A 245 -16.84 -17.22 15.81
N LEU A 246 -15.89 -17.15 14.88
CA LEU A 246 -15.99 -17.78 13.57
C LEU A 246 -15.56 -19.26 13.56
N GLY A 247 -15.16 -19.82 14.71
CA GLY A 247 -14.62 -21.17 14.80
C GLY A 247 -13.30 -21.35 14.03
N GLY A 248 -12.55 -20.26 13.84
CA GLY A 248 -11.26 -20.27 13.17
C GLY A 248 -10.13 -20.82 14.04
N LYS A 249 -8.93 -20.89 13.46
CA LYS A 249 -7.74 -21.41 14.13
C LYS A 249 -6.85 -20.27 14.62
N TYR A 250 -6.78 -20.12 15.94
CA TYR A 250 -5.89 -19.18 16.61
C TYR A 250 -4.59 -19.87 17.00
N ILE A 251 -3.46 -19.37 16.52
CA ILE A 251 -2.12 -19.93 16.76
C ILE A 251 -1.28 -18.83 17.40
N SER A 252 -0.97 -18.99 18.67
CA SER A 252 -0.02 -18.12 19.38
C SER A 252 1.37 -18.74 19.37
N TYR A 253 2.37 -17.90 19.14
CA TYR A 253 3.76 -18.30 19.30
C TYR A 253 4.13 -18.37 20.78
N THR A 254 4.65 -19.53 21.22
CA THR A 254 5.35 -19.67 22.50
C THR A 254 6.66 -20.43 22.32
N GLU A 255 7.62 -20.30 23.24
CA GLU A 255 8.86 -21.08 23.18
C GLU A 255 8.61 -22.59 23.25
N GLU A 256 7.59 -23.01 23.99
CA GLU A 256 7.20 -24.43 24.12
C GLU A 256 6.46 -24.96 22.89
N ARG A 257 5.73 -24.08 22.20
CA ARG A 257 4.94 -24.36 20.99
C ARG A 257 5.25 -23.31 19.92
N PRO A 258 6.46 -23.34 19.35
CA PRO A 258 6.80 -22.41 18.29
C PRO A 258 5.93 -22.68 17.06
N ILE A 259 5.73 -21.65 16.26
CA ILE A 259 5.14 -21.82 14.93
C ILE A 259 6.20 -22.51 14.06
N THR A 260 5.96 -23.77 13.71
CA THR A 260 6.91 -24.59 12.96
C THR A 260 6.45 -24.84 11.53
N MET A 261 7.42 -24.91 10.62
CA MET A 261 7.22 -25.32 9.23
C MET A 261 8.51 -25.89 8.69
N ASN A 262 8.44 -26.88 7.78
CA ASN A 262 9.60 -27.30 7.02
C ASN A 262 9.55 -26.65 5.62
N PRO A 263 10.18 -25.48 5.43
CA PRO A 263 10.14 -24.77 4.15
C PRO A 263 10.90 -25.49 3.04
N PHE A 264 11.83 -26.39 3.39
CA PHE A 264 12.66 -27.15 2.45
C PHE A 264 11.93 -28.38 1.89
N ARG A 265 10.87 -28.83 2.55
CA ARG A 265 10.08 -29.96 2.09
C ARG A 265 9.14 -29.53 0.97
N ILE A 266 9.60 -29.71 -0.25
CA ILE A 266 8.83 -29.38 -1.46
C ILE A 266 8.70 -30.58 -2.39
N ASN A 267 7.65 -30.59 -3.19
CA ASN A 267 7.53 -31.47 -4.35
C ASN A 267 8.15 -30.82 -5.59
N ARG A 268 8.50 -31.63 -6.60
CA ARG A 268 9.09 -31.14 -7.86
C ARG A 268 8.23 -30.06 -8.55
N ALA A 269 6.90 -30.15 -8.44
CA ALA A 269 5.98 -29.17 -9.03
C ALA A 269 5.98 -27.81 -8.31
N GLU A 270 6.47 -27.76 -7.08
CA GLU A 270 6.52 -26.54 -6.25
C GLU A 270 7.84 -25.79 -6.43
N MET A 271 8.84 -26.44 -7.05
CA MET A 271 10.15 -25.86 -7.34
C MET A 271 10.05 -24.85 -8.49
N ASN A 272 9.90 -23.59 -8.13
CA ASN A 272 9.83 -22.47 -9.06
C ASN A 272 10.57 -21.24 -8.51
N VAL A 273 10.67 -20.18 -9.33
CA VAL A 273 11.43 -18.97 -9.01
C VAL A 273 11.00 -18.34 -7.69
N GLU A 274 9.69 -18.30 -7.41
CA GLU A 274 9.16 -17.78 -6.14
C GLU A 274 9.62 -18.61 -4.94
N LYS A 275 9.56 -19.95 -5.03
CA LYS A 275 9.98 -20.83 -3.94
C LYS A 275 11.49 -20.78 -3.71
N THR A 276 12.28 -20.72 -4.79
CA THR A 276 13.74 -20.54 -4.69
C THR A 276 14.07 -19.19 -4.07
N GLY A 277 13.38 -18.11 -4.46
CA GLY A 277 13.54 -16.78 -3.88
C GLY A 277 13.21 -16.75 -2.39
N PHE A 278 12.12 -17.41 -1.98
CA PHE A 278 11.75 -17.56 -0.58
C PHE A 278 12.84 -18.27 0.24
N LEU A 279 13.31 -19.44 -0.21
CA LEU A 279 14.35 -20.19 0.49
C LEU A 279 15.68 -19.42 0.54
N LYS A 280 16.00 -18.69 -0.52
CA LYS A 280 17.18 -17.82 -0.57
C LYS A 280 17.09 -16.73 0.50
N ASN A 281 15.97 -16.00 0.56
CA ASN A 281 15.76 -14.95 1.55
C ASN A 281 15.75 -15.51 2.98
N LEU A 282 15.16 -16.69 3.19
CA LEU A 282 15.19 -17.40 4.46
C LEU A 282 16.63 -17.69 4.92
N VAL A 283 17.45 -18.30 4.06
CA VAL A 283 18.84 -18.64 4.38
C VAL A 283 19.70 -17.40 4.59
N LEU A 284 19.52 -16.37 3.75
CA LEU A 284 20.23 -15.10 3.88
C LEU A 284 19.85 -14.37 5.18
N LEU A 285 18.58 -14.39 5.57
CA LEU A 285 18.11 -13.82 6.83
C LEU A 285 18.74 -14.53 8.04
N ILE A 286 18.85 -15.86 8.03
CA ILE A 286 19.50 -16.61 9.12
C ILE A 286 21.00 -16.31 9.15
N TRP A 287 21.66 -16.25 8.00
CA TRP A 287 23.10 -16.01 7.92
C TRP A 287 23.49 -14.56 8.28
N LYS A 288 22.79 -13.57 7.73
CA LYS A 288 23.14 -12.15 7.83
C LYS A 288 22.37 -11.39 8.90
N GLY A 289 21.23 -11.92 9.36
CA GLY A 289 20.29 -11.21 10.22
C GLY A 289 19.46 -10.16 9.47
N SER A 290 18.47 -9.60 10.14
CA SER A 290 17.52 -8.64 9.54
C SER A 290 18.13 -7.32 9.07
N GLN A 291 19.28 -6.94 9.62
CA GLN A 291 20.02 -5.71 9.31
C GLN A 291 21.34 -5.97 8.55
N GLY A 292 21.62 -7.23 8.22
CA GLY A 292 22.84 -7.59 7.51
C GLY A 292 22.79 -7.17 6.04
N THR A 293 23.95 -6.82 5.48
CA THR A 293 24.10 -6.57 4.06
C THR A 293 24.45 -7.87 3.33
N VAL A 294 23.78 -8.10 2.19
CA VAL A 294 24.03 -9.23 1.30
C VAL A 294 24.76 -8.72 0.06
N THR A 295 25.91 -9.29 -0.25
CA THR A 295 26.62 -9.00 -1.50
C THR A 295 26.01 -9.78 -2.67
N LYS A 296 26.16 -9.28 -3.91
CA LYS A 296 25.70 -10.01 -5.11
C LYS A 296 26.30 -11.41 -5.22
N THR A 297 27.53 -11.59 -4.75
CA THR A 297 28.22 -12.88 -4.74
C THR A 297 27.56 -13.84 -3.75
N GLU A 298 27.22 -13.38 -2.55
CA GLU A 298 26.52 -14.19 -1.54
C GLU A 298 25.12 -14.55 -1.99
N ASP A 299 24.39 -13.61 -2.59
CA ASP A 299 23.04 -13.85 -3.13
C ASP A 299 23.06 -14.98 -4.17
N ARG A 300 23.96 -14.90 -5.16
CA ARG A 300 24.14 -15.92 -6.20
C ARG A 300 24.66 -17.25 -5.65
N LEU A 301 25.54 -17.21 -4.65
CA LEU A 301 26.07 -18.40 -4.00
C LEU A 301 24.95 -19.21 -3.34
N ILE A 302 24.10 -18.55 -2.54
CA ILE A 302 22.99 -19.23 -1.86
C ILE A 302 21.95 -19.74 -2.88
N GLU A 303 21.64 -18.98 -3.93
CA GLU A 303 20.76 -19.42 -5.01
C GLU A 303 21.29 -20.69 -5.72
N GLN A 304 22.59 -20.74 -6.01
CA GLN A 304 23.23 -21.90 -6.61
C GLN A 304 23.17 -23.11 -5.68
N VAL A 305 23.47 -22.93 -4.39
CA VAL A 305 23.46 -24.03 -3.40
C VAL A 305 22.05 -24.60 -3.23
N ILE A 306 21.01 -23.77 -3.19
CA ILE A 306 19.62 -24.23 -3.12
C ILE A 306 19.25 -25.02 -4.36
N THR A 307 19.65 -24.55 -5.55
CA THR A 307 19.37 -25.23 -6.81
C THR A 307 20.05 -26.60 -6.86
N GLU A 308 21.34 -26.66 -6.53
CA GLU A 308 22.11 -27.91 -6.52
C GLU A 308 21.62 -28.89 -5.44
N TYR A 309 21.16 -28.39 -4.29
CA TYR A 309 20.58 -29.20 -3.23
C TYR A 309 19.35 -29.99 -3.72
N TYR A 310 18.40 -29.31 -4.37
CA TYR A 310 17.22 -29.98 -4.93
C TYR A 310 17.53 -30.83 -6.15
N ASP A 311 18.46 -30.40 -7.01
CA ASP A 311 18.91 -31.21 -8.15
C ASP A 311 19.50 -32.55 -7.66
N THR A 312 20.34 -32.50 -6.62
CA THR A 312 20.91 -33.70 -5.97
C THR A 312 19.83 -34.62 -5.42
N TYR A 313 18.80 -34.07 -4.76
CA TYR A 313 17.69 -34.87 -4.23
C TYR A 313 16.80 -35.49 -5.32
N PHE A 314 16.43 -34.71 -6.35
CA PHE A 314 15.44 -35.13 -7.35
C PHE A 314 16.01 -35.86 -8.55
N ASN A 315 17.27 -35.63 -8.90
CA ASN A 315 17.94 -36.22 -10.07
C ASN A 315 19.15 -37.09 -9.69
N GLY A 316 19.76 -36.87 -8.53
CA GLY A 316 21.03 -37.48 -8.17
C GLY A 316 22.20 -36.97 -9.02
N PHE A 317 23.39 -37.53 -8.81
CA PHE A 317 24.57 -37.21 -9.61
C PHE A 317 25.42 -38.46 -9.89
N ASP A 318 25.33 -38.96 -11.13
CA ASP A 318 26.08 -40.15 -11.58
C ASP A 318 27.45 -39.81 -12.18
N GLY A 319 27.73 -38.52 -12.41
CA GLY A 319 28.97 -38.01 -12.97
C GLY A 319 28.74 -36.90 -13.99
N PHE A 320 29.82 -36.23 -14.39
CA PHE A 320 29.76 -35.23 -15.44
C PHE A 320 29.59 -35.91 -16.80
N THR A 321 28.68 -35.41 -17.62
CA THR A 321 28.58 -35.80 -19.02
C THR A 321 29.85 -35.42 -19.79
N PRO A 322 30.18 -36.07 -20.92
CA PRO A 322 31.34 -35.71 -21.73
C PRO A 322 31.37 -34.22 -22.11
N LEU A 323 30.20 -33.63 -22.39
CA LEU A 323 30.05 -32.22 -22.73
C LEU A 323 30.37 -31.32 -21.53
N GLN A 324 29.84 -31.64 -20.34
CA GLN A 324 30.14 -30.90 -19.10
C GLN A 324 31.62 -30.99 -18.73
N ARG A 325 32.26 -32.15 -18.91
CA ARG A 325 33.71 -32.30 -18.70
C ARG A 325 34.51 -31.44 -19.67
N GLU A 326 34.09 -31.35 -20.94
CA GLU A 326 34.73 -30.48 -21.92
C GLU A 326 34.59 -29.01 -21.57
N ASP A 327 33.40 -28.57 -21.13
CA ASP A 327 33.15 -27.18 -20.71
C ASP A 327 33.95 -26.81 -19.47
N LEU A 328 34.01 -27.69 -18.45
CA LEU A 328 34.87 -27.52 -17.28
C LEU A 328 36.34 -27.42 -17.67
N ARG A 329 36.80 -28.28 -18.59
CA ARG A 329 38.19 -28.25 -19.08
C ARG A 329 38.50 -26.92 -19.76
N LYS A 330 37.61 -26.41 -20.61
CA LYS A 330 37.76 -25.10 -21.25
C LYS A 330 37.79 -23.95 -20.23
N GLY A 331 36.91 -23.98 -19.24
CA GLY A 331 36.87 -22.97 -18.18
C GLY A 331 38.16 -22.94 -17.36
N LEU A 332 38.60 -24.09 -16.85
CA LEU A 332 39.83 -24.22 -16.06
C LEU A 332 41.08 -23.84 -16.87
N LEU A 333 41.12 -24.13 -18.18
CA LEU A 333 42.21 -23.69 -19.06
C LEU A 333 42.28 -22.16 -19.20
N ILE A 334 41.13 -21.47 -19.19
CA ILE A 334 41.04 -20.01 -19.26
C ILE A 334 41.48 -19.39 -17.93
N ASP A 335 40.99 -19.92 -16.81
CA ASP A 335 41.35 -19.42 -15.47
C ASP A 335 42.85 -19.59 -15.20
N ASP A 336 43.42 -20.74 -15.55
CA ASP A 336 44.84 -21.00 -15.40
C ASP A 336 45.70 -20.11 -16.32
N ARG A 337 45.19 -19.67 -17.47
CA ARG A 337 45.83 -18.63 -18.29
C ARG A 337 45.80 -17.25 -17.63
N ASN A 338 44.71 -16.92 -16.94
CA ASN A 338 44.52 -15.61 -16.31
C ASN A 338 45.28 -15.49 -14.98
N HIS A 339 45.47 -16.60 -14.25
CA HIS A 339 46.12 -16.59 -12.94
C HIS A 339 47.65 -16.72 -12.98
N ALA A 340 48.26 -17.03 -14.13
CA ALA A 340 49.70 -16.91 -14.44
C ALA A 340 50.70 -17.02 -13.26
N GLU A 341 50.53 -18.00 -12.38
CA GLU A 341 51.43 -18.17 -11.21
C GLU A 341 52.57 -19.17 -11.48
N LYS A 342 52.56 -19.92 -12.59
CA LYS A 342 53.58 -20.93 -12.89
C LYS A 342 53.92 -20.99 -14.38
N GLN A 343 55.06 -20.41 -14.76
CA GLN A 343 55.56 -20.36 -16.14
C GLN A 343 56.38 -21.60 -16.57
N ASP A 344 56.66 -22.53 -15.67
CA ASP A 344 57.61 -23.64 -15.89
C ASP A 344 56.96 -25.03 -16.12
N GLU A 345 55.65 -25.09 -16.40
CA GLU A 345 54.94 -26.36 -16.60
C GLU A 345 54.75 -26.72 -18.08
N ASP A 346 55.04 -27.98 -18.43
CA ASP A 346 54.79 -28.51 -19.76
C ASP A 346 53.28 -28.69 -20.03
N GLU A 347 52.85 -28.61 -21.30
CA GLU A 347 51.44 -28.70 -21.70
C GLU A 347 50.79 -30.02 -21.23
N GLY A 348 51.57 -31.11 -21.19
CA GLY A 348 51.12 -32.41 -20.67
C GLY A 348 50.86 -32.40 -19.17
N GLU A 349 51.71 -31.75 -18.38
CA GLU A 349 51.56 -31.63 -16.92
C GLU A 349 50.38 -30.74 -16.54
N ARG A 350 50.20 -29.65 -17.30
CA ARG A 350 49.07 -28.72 -17.17
C ARG A 350 47.74 -29.42 -17.44
N THR A 351 47.64 -30.14 -18.56
CA THR A 351 46.45 -30.91 -18.91
C THR A 351 46.17 -32.00 -17.87
N GLY A 352 47.20 -32.71 -17.39
CA GLY A 352 47.07 -33.72 -16.34
C GLY A 352 46.68 -33.17 -14.96
N ARG A 353 46.96 -31.90 -14.65
CA ARG A 353 46.42 -31.24 -13.45
C ARG A 353 44.94 -30.93 -13.59
N ILE A 354 44.56 -30.30 -14.70
CA ILE A 354 43.17 -29.90 -14.95
C ILE A 354 42.27 -31.14 -14.89
N GLU A 355 42.70 -32.25 -15.47
CA GLU A 355 41.92 -33.48 -15.44
C GLU A 355 41.80 -34.08 -14.03
N ARG A 356 42.86 -34.00 -13.21
CA ARG A 356 42.79 -34.34 -11.79
C ARG A 356 41.84 -33.44 -11.00
N MET A 357 41.79 -32.14 -11.31
CA MET A 357 40.84 -31.21 -10.69
C MET A 357 39.40 -31.56 -11.06
N ILE A 358 39.12 -31.88 -12.33
CA ILE A 358 37.79 -32.30 -12.79
C ILE A 358 37.38 -33.60 -12.10
N ASP A 359 38.29 -34.59 -12.00
CA ASP A 359 38.02 -35.84 -11.30
C ASP A 359 37.76 -35.63 -9.80
N GLU A 360 38.48 -34.71 -9.17
CA GLU A 360 38.25 -34.36 -7.76
C GLU A 360 36.89 -33.65 -7.56
N MET A 361 36.54 -32.70 -8.43
CA MET A 361 35.22 -32.04 -8.43
C MET A 361 34.10 -33.07 -8.62
N GLU A 362 34.27 -34.01 -9.55
CA GLU A 362 33.30 -35.07 -9.80
C GLU A 362 33.15 -35.98 -8.58
N ARG A 363 34.27 -36.34 -7.93
CA ARG A 363 34.26 -37.14 -6.71
C ARG A 363 33.51 -36.43 -5.57
N ARG A 364 33.84 -35.17 -5.30
CA ARG A 364 33.16 -34.38 -4.26
C ARG A 364 31.66 -34.27 -4.51
N ARG A 365 31.25 -34.03 -5.76
CA ARG A 365 29.82 -34.01 -6.12
C ARG A 365 29.13 -35.35 -5.97
N LYS A 366 29.79 -36.48 -6.25
CA LYS A 366 29.23 -37.84 -6.03
C LYS A 366 29.06 -38.19 -4.56
N GLU A 367 29.88 -37.61 -3.69
CA GLU A 367 29.81 -37.82 -2.25
C GLU A 367 28.62 -37.07 -1.61
N LEU A 368 28.15 -35.99 -2.25
CA LEU A 368 26.97 -35.25 -1.81
C LEU A 368 25.71 -36.09 -2.01
N LYS A 369 25.02 -36.40 -0.91
CA LYS A 369 23.75 -37.11 -0.91
C LYS A 369 22.74 -36.35 -0.06
N VAL A 370 21.52 -36.28 -0.57
CA VAL A 370 20.37 -35.71 0.14
C VAL A 370 19.33 -36.82 0.24
N GLU A 371 19.13 -37.35 1.45
CA GLU A 371 18.19 -38.46 1.69
C GLU A 371 16.77 -37.99 1.98
N GLU A 372 16.65 -36.80 2.59
CA GLU A 372 15.37 -36.17 2.93
C GLU A 372 15.42 -34.66 2.68
N LEU A 373 14.25 -34.04 2.54
CA LEU A 373 14.14 -32.59 2.40
C LEU A 373 13.79 -31.93 3.73
N SER A 374 14.80 -31.32 4.36
CA SER A 374 14.67 -30.60 5.62
C SER A 374 15.71 -29.48 5.72
N PHE A 375 15.58 -28.61 6.73
CA PHE A 375 16.66 -27.66 7.03
C PHE A 375 17.95 -28.42 7.41
N ASN A 376 17.83 -29.54 8.12
CA ASN A 376 18.99 -30.33 8.55
C ASN A 376 19.83 -30.85 7.38
N SER A 377 19.18 -31.50 6.42
CA SER A 377 19.86 -32.02 5.22
C SER A 377 20.38 -30.89 4.33
N PHE A 378 19.69 -29.74 4.28
CA PHE A 378 20.20 -28.54 3.60
C PHE A 378 21.45 -27.98 4.30
N TYR A 379 21.48 -27.92 5.63
CA TYR A 379 22.64 -27.47 6.39
C TYR A 379 23.84 -28.39 6.15
N GLU A 380 23.66 -29.70 6.23
CA GLU A 380 24.70 -30.70 5.96
C GLU A 380 25.27 -30.58 4.54
N PHE A 381 24.38 -30.44 3.54
CA PHE A 381 24.75 -30.24 2.15
C PHE A 381 25.48 -28.92 1.93
N SER A 382 24.94 -27.81 2.41
CA SER A 382 25.47 -26.47 2.18
C SER A 382 26.83 -26.25 2.85
N VAL A 383 27.07 -26.82 4.03
CA VAL A 383 28.36 -26.71 4.74
C VAL A 383 29.48 -27.44 4.00
N GLN A 384 29.16 -28.47 3.21
CA GLN A 384 30.11 -29.15 2.33
C GLN A 384 30.24 -28.40 0.99
N ARG A 385 29.12 -28.01 0.39
CA ARG A 385 29.09 -27.49 -0.98
C ARG A 385 29.55 -26.04 -1.12
N ILE A 386 29.29 -25.17 -0.14
CA ILE A 386 29.72 -23.76 -0.18
C ILE A 386 31.25 -23.63 -0.31
N PRO A 387 32.08 -24.31 0.53
CA PRO A 387 33.53 -24.31 0.36
C PRO A 387 33.98 -24.77 -1.02
N ASP A 388 33.33 -25.80 -1.58
CA ASP A 388 33.66 -26.31 -2.91
C ASP A 388 33.36 -25.29 -4.01
N ILE A 389 32.18 -24.66 -4.00
CA ILE A 389 31.83 -23.61 -4.98
C ILE A 389 32.81 -22.44 -4.88
N CYS A 390 33.17 -22.03 -3.67
CA CYS A 390 34.14 -20.96 -3.46
C CYS A 390 35.52 -21.31 -4.02
N ALA A 391 36.00 -22.54 -3.80
CA ALA A 391 37.28 -23.01 -4.33
C ALA A 391 37.25 -23.15 -5.86
N GLU A 392 36.19 -23.73 -6.41
CA GLU A 392 35.99 -23.95 -7.85
C GLU A 392 35.98 -22.64 -8.65
N ASN A 393 35.42 -21.57 -8.08
CA ASN A 393 35.23 -20.29 -8.74
C ASN A 393 36.17 -19.19 -8.22
N HIS A 394 37.18 -19.55 -7.41
CA HIS A 394 38.12 -18.61 -6.79
C HIS A 394 37.43 -17.44 -6.06
N ILE A 395 36.29 -17.71 -5.42
CA ILE A 395 35.52 -16.70 -4.69
C ILE A 395 36.18 -16.46 -3.34
N SER A 396 36.55 -15.20 -3.09
CA SER A 396 37.09 -14.75 -1.80
C SER A 396 36.10 -13.82 -1.08
N GLY A 397 36.28 -13.66 0.23
CA GLY A 397 35.45 -12.76 1.06
C GLY A 397 34.16 -13.37 1.63
N ILE A 398 33.93 -14.68 1.43
CA ILE A 398 32.80 -15.40 2.01
C ILE A 398 33.20 -15.98 3.38
N ASP A 399 32.53 -15.54 4.44
CA ASP A 399 32.77 -16.07 5.79
C ASP A 399 31.97 -17.35 6.05
N ILE A 400 32.58 -18.48 5.67
CA ILE A 400 32.02 -19.83 5.82
C ILE A 400 31.85 -20.20 7.31
N SER A 401 32.74 -19.71 8.18
CA SER A 401 32.69 -20.01 9.61
C SER A 401 31.47 -19.36 10.25
N THR A 402 31.22 -18.08 9.92
CA THR A 402 30.03 -17.37 10.36
C THR A 402 28.75 -18.00 9.79
N TYR A 403 28.72 -18.37 8.50
CA TYR A 403 27.60 -19.10 7.92
C TYR A 403 27.27 -20.37 8.71
N ARG A 404 28.28 -21.22 8.93
CA ARG A 404 28.12 -22.47 9.68
C ARG A 404 27.63 -22.23 11.10
N TYR A 405 28.19 -21.24 11.79
CA TYR A 405 27.82 -20.90 13.16
C TYR A 405 26.36 -20.44 13.28
N MET A 406 25.94 -19.52 12.41
CA MET A 406 24.58 -18.97 12.43
C MET A 406 23.52 -20.03 12.09
N MET A 407 23.77 -20.83 11.04
CA MET A 407 22.82 -21.86 10.61
C MET A 407 22.70 -23.01 11.64
N LYS A 408 23.74 -23.24 12.45
CA LYS A 408 23.77 -24.33 13.44
C LYS A 408 22.66 -24.22 14.49
N ASP A 409 22.17 -23.01 14.78
CA ASP A 409 21.12 -22.81 15.78
C ASP A 409 19.76 -23.40 15.38
N PHE A 410 19.54 -23.61 14.07
CA PHE A 410 18.36 -24.26 13.49
C PHE A 410 18.60 -25.73 13.10
N TYR A 411 19.84 -26.20 13.21
CA TYR A 411 20.22 -27.58 12.96
C TYR A 411 19.93 -28.46 14.19
N ARG A 412 19.96 -29.80 14.02
CA ARG A 412 19.75 -30.77 15.11
C ARG A 412 20.58 -30.44 16.36
N GLY A 413 19.91 -30.24 17.49
CA GLY A 413 20.50 -29.86 18.78
C GLY A 413 20.73 -28.36 18.98
N GLY A 414 20.29 -27.50 18.06
CA GLY A 414 20.26 -26.04 18.21
C GLY A 414 19.00 -25.53 18.94
N ASN A 415 18.97 -24.26 19.33
CA ASN A 415 17.85 -23.70 20.11
C ASN A 415 16.54 -23.61 19.30
N HIS A 416 16.65 -23.54 17.97
CA HIS A 416 15.52 -23.38 17.05
C HIS A 416 15.37 -24.56 16.09
N GLU A 417 15.85 -25.75 16.47
CA GLU A 417 15.80 -26.98 15.67
C GLU A 417 14.39 -27.24 15.08
N LYS A 418 13.36 -27.06 15.91
CA LYS A 418 11.97 -27.38 15.53
C LYS A 418 11.38 -26.42 14.49
N THR A 419 11.79 -25.16 14.53
CA THR A 419 11.18 -24.06 13.76
C THR A 419 11.15 -24.33 12.26
N LEU A 420 12.23 -24.92 11.72
CA LEU A 420 12.42 -25.13 10.28
C LEU A 420 12.44 -26.61 9.84
N ASN A 421 12.24 -27.55 10.76
CA ASN A 421 12.31 -28.99 10.48
C ASN A 421 10.99 -29.74 10.70
N GLU A 422 10.08 -29.20 11.52
CA GLU A 422 8.78 -29.84 11.76
C GLU A 422 7.76 -29.42 10.69
N ASN A 423 6.84 -30.33 10.35
CA ASN A 423 5.79 -30.00 9.41
C ASN A 423 4.72 -29.16 10.11
N MET A 424 4.25 -28.13 9.42
CA MET A 424 3.10 -27.39 9.86
C MET A 424 1.85 -28.27 9.85
N ASP A 425 0.92 -28.05 10.77
CA ASP A 425 -0.35 -28.77 10.83
C ASP A 425 -1.14 -28.63 9.52
N SER A 426 -1.33 -29.75 8.82
CA SER A 426 -1.98 -29.80 7.51
C SER A 426 -3.42 -29.29 7.53
N SER A 427 -4.09 -29.29 8.68
CA SER A 427 -5.45 -28.73 8.80
C SER A 427 -5.51 -27.25 8.43
N LEU A 428 -4.40 -26.49 8.55
CA LEU A 428 -4.36 -25.05 8.24
C LEU A 428 -4.66 -24.73 6.77
N PHE A 429 -4.42 -25.67 5.85
CA PHE A 429 -4.75 -25.48 4.45
C PHE A 429 -6.27 -25.49 4.21
N ASP A 430 -7.00 -26.28 4.99
CA ASP A 430 -8.46 -26.43 4.89
C ASP A 430 -9.21 -25.31 5.62
N GLU A 431 -8.66 -24.81 6.73
CA GLU A 431 -9.25 -23.73 7.50
C GLU A 431 -9.56 -22.50 6.66
N THR A 432 -10.60 -21.74 7.01
CA THR A 432 -11.02 -20.54 6.27
C THR A 432 -10.71 -19.25 7.03
N PHE A 433 -10.42 -19.33 8.32
CA PHE A 433 -10.07 -18.18 9.15
C PHE A 433 -8.92 -18.58 10.09
N ILE A 434 -7.76 -17.95 9.94
CA ILE A 434 -6.55 -18.26 10.71
C ILE A 434 -5.98 -16.96 11.26
N VAL A 435 -5.62 -16.97 12.54
CA VAL A 435 -4.90 -15.86 13.19
C VAL A 435 -3.61 -16.40 13.77
N PHE A 436 -2.50 -15.83 13.34
CA PHE A 436 -1.17 -16.05 13.91
C PHE A 436 -0.85 -14.89 14.85
N GLU A 437 -0.83 -15.15 16.15
CA GLU A 437 -0.41 -14.20 17.16
C GLU A 437 1.11 -14.33 17.38
N ILE A 438 1.80 -13.21 17.21
CA ILE A 438 3.26 -13.12 17.27
C ILE A 438 3.76 -11.94 18.12
N ASP A 439 2.94 -11.43 19.05
CA ASP A 439 3.29 -10.33 19.96
C ASP A 439 4.50 -10.71 20.83
N SER A 440 4.58 -11.97 21.25
CA SER A 440 5.67 -12.50 22.09
C SER A 440 7.06 -12.38 21.44
N ILE A 441 7.12 -12.38 20.10
CA ILE A 441 8.38 -12.28 19.34
C ILE A 441 8.53 -10.96 18.59
N LYS A 442 7.61 -10.01 18.72
CA LYS A 442 7.57 -8.77 17.90
C LYS A 442 8.83 -7.91 17.95
N ASP A 443 9.64 -8.05 18.99
CA ASP A 443 10.89 -7.31 19.21
C ASP A 443 12.12 -8.21 19.01
N ASP A 444 11.94 -9.49 18.67
CA ASP A 444 13.00 -10.41 18.33
C ASP A 444 13.48 -10.15 16.88
N PRO A 445 14.75 -9.76 16.68
CA PRO A 445 15.27 -9.33 15.38
C PRO A 445 15.45 -10.48 14.37
N LEU A 446 15.32 -11.73 14.78
CA LEU A 446 15.48 -12.93 13.96
C LEU A 446 14.16 -13.69 13.82
N LEU A 447 13.50 -14.01 14.94
CA LEU A 447 12.29 -14.83 14.96
C LEU A 447 11.09 -14.14 14.31
N PHE A 448 10.88 -12.84 14.55
CA PHE A 448 9.74 -12.14 13.95
C PHE A 448 9.79 -12.13 12.42
N PRO A 449 10.92 -11.74 11.78
CA PRO A 449 11.08 -11.88 10.34
C PRO A 449 10.89 -13.31 9.84
N LEU A 450 11.48 -14.28 10.55
CA LEU A 450 11.44 -15.69 10.17
C LEU A 450 10.02 -16.26 10.17
N VAL A 451 9.29 -16.06 11.27
CA VAL A 451 7.91 -16.54 11.43
C VAL A 451 6.98 -15.84 10.45
N THR A 452 7.18 -14.55 10.20
CA THR A 452 6.41 -13.81 9.19
C THR A 452 6.62 -14.40 7.79
N LEU A 453 7.85 -14.70 7.39
CA LEU A 453 8.15 -15.37 6.12
C LEU A 453 7.50 -16.76 6.02
N ILE A 454 7.52 -17.53 7.10
CA ILE A 454 6.84 -18.84 7.17
C ILE A 454 5.33 -18.68 6.94
N ILE A 455 4.68 -17.75 7.63
CA ILE A 455 3.23 -17.49 7.49
C ILE A 455 2.89 -17.04 6.06
N MET A 456 3.74 -16.22 5.45
CA MET A 456 3.57 -15.80 4.06
C MET A 456 3.68 -16.98 3.09
N ASP A 457 4.64 -17.88 3.26
CA ASP A 457 4.77 -19.08 2.42
C ASP A 457 3.53 -19.99 2.56
N VAL A 458 2.99 -20.14 3.77
CA VAL A 458 1.71 -20.84 4.01
C VAL A 458 0.57 -20.19 3.24
N PHE A 459 0.47 -18.86 3.29
CA PHE A 459 -0.55 -18.12 2.57
C PHE A 459 -0.41 -18.30 1.04
N LEU A 460 0.80 -18.21 0.50
CA LEU A 460 1.08 -18.41 -0.92
C LEU A 460 0.75 -19.84 -1.39
N GLN A 461 1.09 -20.85 -0.59
CA GLN A 461 0.70 -22.23 -0.87
C GLN A 461 -0.83 -22.37 -0.90
N LYS A 462 -1.53 -21.75 0.05
CA LYS A 462 -3.00 -21.72 0.07
C LYS A 462 -3.58 -21.06 -1.17
N MET A 463 -2.98 -19.95 -1.65
CA MET A 463 -3.36 -19.29 -2.90
C MET A 463 -3.24 -20.20 -4.12
N ARG A 464 -2.23 -21.08 -4.17
CA ARG A 464 -2.05 -22.04 -5.27
C ARG A 464 -3.08 -23.16 -5.26
N ILE A 465 -3.48 -23.62 -4.07
CA ILE A 465 -4.36 -24.79 -3.90
C ILE A 465 -5.84 -24.40 -4.10
N LYS A 466 -6.28 -23.31 -3.47
CA LYS A 466 -7.69 -22.94 -3.39
C LYS A 466 -8.04 -21.85 -4.42
N LYS A 467 -9.24 -21.92 -5.03
CA LYS A 467 -9.69 -20.98 -6.08
C LYS A 467 -10.51 -19.78 -5.60
N ASN A 468 -11.00 -19.80 -4.37
CA ASN A 468 -11.78 -18.71 -3.76
C ASN A 468 -10.89 -17.50 -3.39
N ARG A 469 -11.53 -16.37 -3.03
CA ARG A 469 -10.82 -15.17 -2.55
C ARG A 469 -10.02 -15.49 -1.30
N LYS A 470 -8.87 -14.83 -1.16
CA LYS A 470 -7.96 -14.94 -0.03
C LYS A 470 -7.48 -13.55 0.35
N VAL A 471 -7.34 -13.31 1.64
CA VAL A 471 -6.75 -12.08 2.17
C VAL A 471 -5.70 -12.44 3.22
N LEU A 472 -4.53 -11.82 3.09
CA LEU A 472 -3.50 -11.81 4.13
C LEU A 472 -3.52 -10.43 4.77
N VAL A 473 -3.70 -10.39 6.08
CA VAL A 473 -3.64 -9.15 6.87
C VAL A 473 -2.43 -9.20 7.77
N ILE A 474 -1.55 -8.21 7.66
CA ILE A 474 -0.36 -8.08 8.50
C ILE A 474 -0.51 -6.83 9.34
N GLU A 475 -0.73 -6.97 10.65
CA GLU A 475 -0.64 -5.84 11.57
C GLU A 475 0.81 -5.45 11.85
N GLU A 476 1.04 -4.17 12.15
CA GLU A 476 2.38 -3.61 12.42
C GLU A 476 3.42 -3.94 11.31
N ALA A 477 2.96 -4.03 10.06
CA ALA A 477 3.76 -4.41 8.89
C ALA A 477 5.02 -3.54 8.67
N TRP A 478 5.09 -2.34 9.25
CA TRP A 478 6.28 -1.48 9.18
C TRP A 478 7.52 -2.15 9.76
N LYS A 479 7.38 -3.03 10.76
CA LYS A 479 8.50 -3.80 11.32
C LYS A 479 9.08 -4.78 10.30
N ALA A 480 8.20 -5.42 9.52
CA ALA A 480 8.60 -6.34 8.47
C ALA A 480 9.17 -5.57 7.27
N ILE A 481 8.52 -4.50 6.81
CA ILE A 481 8.97 -3.69 5.66
C ILE A 481 10.27 -2.91 5.97
N ALA A 482 10.61 -2.70 7.25
CA ALA A 482 11.88 -2.05 7.63
C ALA A 482 13.13 -2.87 7.24
N SER A 483 13.01 -4.19 7.02
CA SER A 483 14.10 -5.01 6.49
C SER A 483 14.04 -5.09 4.96
N PRO A 484 15.09 -4.69 4.22
CA PRO A 484 15.11 -4.79 2.77
C PRO A 484 14.83 -6.20 2.23
N LEU A 485 15.30 -7.23 2.95
CA LEU A 485 15.09 -8.64 2.59
C LEU A 485 13.62 -9.06 2.68
N MET A 486 12.85 -8.46 3.59
CA MET A 486 11.43 -8.72 3.75
C MET A 486 10.57 -7.85 2.85
N ALA A 487 10.99 -6.59 2.63
CA ALA A 487 10.26 -5.64 1.80
C ALA A 487 10.11 -6.08 0.34
N GLU A 488 11.07 -6.85 -0.21
CA GLU A 488 10.92 -7.42 -1.56
C GLU A 488 9.93 -8.58 -1.62
N TYR A 489 9.59 -9.20 -0.48
CA TYR A 489 8.77 -10.39 -0.42
C TYR A 489 7.30 -10.09 -0.06
N ILE A 490 7.03 -8.99 0.64
CA ILE A 490 5.69 -8.45 0.95
C ILE A 490 5.18 -7.59 -0.20
#